data_AF-A0AA36C4N3-F1
#
_entry.id   AF-A0AA36C4N3-F1
#
_cell.length_a   1.000
_cell.length_b   1.000
_cell.length_c   1.000
_cell.angle_alpha   90.00
_cell.angle_beta   90.00
_cell.angle_gamma   90.00
#
_symmetry.space_group_name_H-M   'P 1'
#
loop_
_entity.id
_entity.type
_entity.pdbx_description
1 polymer ?
#
loop_
_entity_poly.entity_id
_entity_poly.type
_entity_poly.pdbx_seq_one_letter_code
_entity_poly.pdbx_strand_id
1 'polypeptide(L)'
;MSWLLVGGGFYLLAVIWFEWKCPVLLKRTLAGKEEYLGIEGRRWLLALVEDELRRWWSVKPYDLDVDGIKPESYKHRLALDITRHGEIPAYGGFGEFASARIEYALHEYAKLTSTAIWREEFKPNEFQKFMPVHRMCPRNMPLRNLHLSVMNESEAEMAKVGKEGDLVVRWFDNSLDFQSRLPTPRNLVVSAYAEGFIYLFRTDASALTFTRIVAQWQNTMRPLCRLTLIGLFLASGGCFLWFVFLQLKILLPNLL
;
A
#
# COMPACT_ATOMS: atom_id res chain seq x y z
N MET A 1 22.02 -19.12 36.08
CA MET A 1 21.30 -20.01 35.14
C MET A 1 19.92 -19.45 34.77
N SER A 2 19.02 -19.17 35.72
CA SER A 2 17.63 -18.73 35.43
C SER A 2 17.50 -17.49 34.51
N TRP A 3 18.27 -16.42 34.76
CA TRP A 3 18.19 -15.19 33.95
C TRP A 3 18.63 -15.34 32.49
N LEU A 4 19.52 -16.28 32.20
CA LEU A 4 19.95 -16.57 30.83
C LEU A 4 18.86 -17.33 30.06
N LEU A 5 18.13 -18.23 30.72
CA LEU A 5 16.96 -18.90 30.15
C LEU A 5 15.80 -17.92 29.92
N VAL A 6 15.56 -17.01 30.86
CA VAL A 6 14.55 -15.95 30.72
C VAL A 6 14.90 -15.01 29.56
N GLY A 7 16.16 -14.59 29.44
CA GLY A 7 16.65 -13.80 28.31
C GLY A 7 16.49 -14.55 26.98
N GLY A 8 16.90 -15.81 26.92
CA GLY A 8 16.71 -16.67 25.75
C GLY A 8 15.24 -16.85 25.36
N GLY A 9 14.34 -16.93 26.35
CA GLY A 9 12.89 -17.00 26.12
C GLY A 9 12.33 -15.72 25.51
N PHE A 10 12.73 -14.55 26.00
CA PHE A 10 12.36 -13.27 25.39
C PHE A 10 12.88 -13.12 23.96
N TYR A 11 14.11 -13.57 23.69
CA TYR A 11 14.66 -13.61 22.34
C TYR A 11 13.85 -14.52 21.40
N LEU A 12 13.52 -15.74 21.84
CA LEU A 12 12.70 -16.68 21.06
C LEU A 12 11.31 -16.10 20.74
N LEU A 13 10.67 -15.48 21.74
CA LEU A 13 9.40 -14.79 21.54
C LEU A 13 9.54 -13.62 20.57
N ALA A 14 10.64 -12.86 20.61
CA ALA A 14 10.91 -11.79 19.65
C ALA A 14 11.03 -12.35 18.22
N VAL A 15 11.73 -13.47 18.03
CA VAL A 15 11.89 -14.12 16.71
C VAL A 15 10.56 -14.65 16.18
N ILE A 16 9.77 -15.35 17.02
CA ILE A 16 8.44 -15.85 16.63
C ILE A 16 7.50 -14.69 16.28
N TRP A 17 7.53 -13.62 17.09
CA TRP A 17 6.72 -12.43 16.85
C TRP A 17 7.13 -11.71 15.56
N PHE A 18 8.44 -11.62 15.30
CA PHE A 18 8.97 -11.11 14.04
C PHE A 18 8.49 -11.95 12.86
N GLU A 19 8.59 -13.28 12.95
CA GLU A 19 8.15 -14.18 11.89
C GLU A 19 6.64 -14.07 11.61
N TRP A 20 5.83 -13.92 12.65
CA TRP A 20 4.37 -13.87 12.49
C TRP A 20 3.84 -12.51 12.04
N LYS A 21 4.43 -11.40 12.51
CA LYS A 21 3.88 -10.04 12.27
C LYS A 21 4.62 -9.26 11.18
N CYS A 22 5.84 -9.66 10.80
CA CYS A 22 6.61 -8.98 9.77
C CYS A 22 6.13 -9.42 8.37
N PRO A 23 5.70 -8.48 7.51
CA PRO A 23 5.27 -8.81 6.17
C PRO A 23 6.43 -9.35 5.32
N VAL A 24 6.10 -10.25 4.39
CA VAL A 24 7.07 -11.06 3.63
C VAL A 24 8.01 -10.20 2.79
N LEU A 25 7.53 -9.08 2.24
CA LEU A 25 8.37 -8.12 1.49
C LEU A 25 9.47 -7.52 2.36
N LEU A 26 9.13 -7.09 3.58
CA LEU A 26 10.10 -6.49 4.50
C LEU A 26 11.22 -7.49 4.86
N LYS A 27 10.86 -8.76 5.08
CA LYS A 27 11.84 -9.84 5.30
C LYS A 27 12.76 -10.03 4.09
N ARG A 28 12.21 -10.03 2.88
CA ARG A 28 13.01 -10.16 1.64
C ARG A 28 13.94 -8.97 1.42
N THR A 29 13.49 -7.75 1.67
CA THR A 29 14.35 -6.57 1.54
C THR A 29 15.45 -6.52 2.59
N LEU A 30 15.17 -7.01 3.80
CA LEU A 30 16.17 -7.11 4.88
C LEU A 30 17.17 -8.25 4.65
N ALA A 31 16.77 -9.31 3.93
CA ALA A 31 17.64 -10.44 3.62
C ALA A 31 18.74 -10.14 2.58
N GLY A 32 18.76 -8.93 1.99
CA GLY A 32 19.91 -8.39 1.25
C GLY A 32 20.35 -9.14 -0.01
N LYS A 33 19.58 -10.13 -0.49
CA LYS A 33 19.93 -10.88 -1.69
C LYS A 33 19.54 -10.10 -2.94
N GLU A 34 20.52 -9.45 -3.56
CA GLU A 34 20.44 -8.87 -4.90
C GLU A 34 20.44 -9.96 -5.99
N GLU A 35 19.60 -10.98 -5.83
CA GLU A 35 19.53 -12.10 -6.76
C GLU A 35 18.56 -11.81 -7.92
N TYR A 36 18.90 -12.34 -9.09
CA TYR A 36 18.04 -12.46 -10.25
C TYR A 36 16.70 -13.08 -9.85
N LEU A 37 15.60 -12.34 -10.07
CA LEU A 37 14.26 -12.75 -9.66
C LEU A 37 13.64 -13.74 -10.65
N GLY A 38 14.12 -13.77 -11.90
CA GLY A 38 13.52 -14.55 -12.96
C GLY A 38 12.11 -14.09 -13.33
N ILE A 39 11.43 -14.82 -14.21
CA ILE A 39 10.07 -14.50 -14.65
C ILE A 39 9.05 -14.79 -13.53
N GLU A 40 9.24 -15.87 -12.79
CA GLU A 40 8.36 -16.27 -11.69
C GLU A 40 8.46 -15.36 -10.47
N GLY A 41 9.67 -14.93 -10.09
CA GLY A 41 9.85 -13.98 -8.98
C GLY A 41 9.24 -12.61 -9.27
N ARG A 42 9.27 -12.16 -10.53
CA ARG A 42 8.59 -10.93 -10.97
C ARG A 42 7.07 -11.06 -10.91
N ARG A 43 6.49 -12.17 -11.39
CA ARG A 43 5.05 -12.44 -11.29
C ARG A 43 4.58 -12.52 -9.83
N TRP A 44 5.40 -13.12 -8.97
CA TRP A 44 5.13 -13.18 -7.54
C TRP A 44 5.14 -11.79 -6.89
N LEU A 45 6.11 -10.93 -7.23
CA LEU A 45 6.16 -9.55 -6.74
C LEU A 45 4.96 -8.74 -7.22
N LEU A 46 4.56 -8.90 -8.48
CA LEU A 46 3.37 -8.27 -9.05
C LEU A 46 2.11 -8.66 -8.27
N ALA A 47 1.89 -9.96 -8.06
CA ALA A 47 0.74 -10.45 -7.30
C ALA A 47 0.72 -9.93 -5.86
N LEU A 48 1.90 -9.75 -5.25
CA LEU A 48 2.01 -9.24 -3.89
C LEU A 48 1.71 -7.73 -3.82
N VAL A 49 2.20 -6.95 -4.78
CA VAL A 49 1.85 -5.53 -4.90
C VAL A 49 0.35 -5.36 -5.12
N GLU A 50 -0.27 -6.19 -5.97
CA GLU A 50 -1.72 -6.22 -6.14
C GLU A 50 -2.44 -6.53 -4.83
N ASP A 51 -1.96 -7.50 -4.03
CA ASP A 51 -2.52 -7.81 -2.72
C ASP A 51 -2.41 -6.63 -1.74
N GLU A 52 -1.29 -5.92 -1.71
CA GLU A 52 -1.12 -4.73 -0.86
C GLU A 52 -2.01 -3.56 -1.31
N LEU A 53 -2.14 -3.32 -2.62
CA LEU A 53 -3.08 -2.33 -3.15
C LEU A 53 -4.52 -2.69 -2.79
N ARG A 54 -4.90 -3.97 -2.87
CA ARG A 54 -6.23 -4.44 -2.44
C ARG A 54 -6.50 -4.17 -0.97
N ARG A 55 -5.49 -4.24 -0.09
CA ARG A 55 -5.66 -3.93 1.34
C ARG A 55 -5.98 -2.46 1.62
N TRP A 56 -5.66 -1.57 0.70
CA TRP A 56 -5.94 -0.13 0.83
C TRP A 56 -7.25 0.28 0.15
N TRP A 57 -7.97 -0.69 -0.41
CA TRP A 57 -9.31 -0.50 -0.89
C TRP A 57 -10.24 -0.16 0.26
N SER A 58 -10.95 0.96 0.13
CA SER A 58 -11.94 1.38 1.12
C SER A 58 -13.35 1.16 0.61
N VAL A 59 -14.25 0.76 1.50
CA VAL A 59 -15.69 0.89 1.29
C VAL A 59 -16.12 2.16 2.03
N LYS A 60 -16.81 3.05 1.34
CA LYS A 60 -17.24 4.34 1.89
C LYS A 60 -18.77 4.38 1.97
N PRO A 61 -19.35 4.72 3.13
CA PRO A 61 -20.76 5.06 3.21
C PRO A 61 -20.97 6.45 2.59
N TYR A 62 -21.95 6.56 1.71
CA TYR A 62 -22.32 7.83 1.09
C TYR A 62 -23.54 8.42 1.80
N ASP A 63 -23.45 9.70 2.15
CA ASP A 63 -24.58 10.46 2.66
C ASP A 63 -25.41 10.95 1.47
N LEU A 64 -26.66 10.50 1.37
CA LEU A 64 -27.58 10.96 0.34
C LEU A 64 -28.18 12.28 0.82
N ASP A 65 -27.70 13.40 0.28
CA ASP A 65 -28.32 14.70 0.52
C ASP A 65 -29.70 14.74 -0.17
N VAL A 66 -30.76 14.65 0.65
CA VAL A 66 -32.16 14.66 0.19
C VAL A 66 -32.76 16.07 0.26
N ASP A 67 -32.02 17.08 0.76
CA ASP A 67 -32.55 18.40 1.11
C ASP A 67 -33.02 19.20 -0.13
N GLY A 68 -32.54 18.82 -1.33
CA GLY A 68 -32.95 19.43 -2.60
C GLY A 68 -34.16 18.78 -3.28
N ILE A 69 -34.68 17.65 -2.77
CA ILE A 69 -35.75 16.90 -3.45
C ILE A 69 -37.10 17.20 -2.79
N LYS A 70 -38.05 17.73 -3.57
CA LYS A 70 -39.41 18.00 -3.08
C LYS A 70 -40.01 16.73 -2.42
N PRO A 71 -40.54 16.84 -1.19
CA PRO A 71 -40.96 15.69 -0.37
C PRO A 71 -42.08 14.84 -1.01
N GLU A 72 -42.87 15.43 -1.90
CA GLU A 72 -43.96 14.75 -2.59
C GLU A 72 -43.53 13.98 -3.85
N SER A 73 -42.29 14.14 -4.31
CA SER A 73 -41.83 13.46 -5.52
C SER A 73 -41.59 11.97 -5.26
N TYR A 74 -41.94 11.13 -6.24
CA TYR A 74 -41.60 9.70 -6.23
C TYR A 74 -40.09 9.47 -5.97
N LYS A 75 -39.24 10.37 -6.48
CA LYS A 75 -37.78 10.35 -6.28
C LYS A 75 -37.38 10.56 -4.81
N HIS A 76 -38.11 11.39 -4.06
CA HIS A 76 -37.87 11.61 -2.63
C HIS A 76 -38.26 10.37 -1.80
N ARG A 77 -39.41 9.76 -2.10
CA ARG A 77 -39.81 8.50 -1.44
C ARG A 77 -38.84 7.36 -1.74
N LEU A 78 -38.40 7.23 -2.99
CA LEU A 78 -37.39 6.25 -3.38
C LEU A 78 -36.06 6.49 -2.65
N ALA A 79 -35.58 7.73 -2.58
CA ALA A 79 -34.37 8.08 -1.83
C ALA A 79 -34.51 7.78 -0.34
N LEU A 80 -35.65 8.09 0.28
CA LEU A 80 -35.95 7.78 1.68
C LEU A 80 -36.05 6.27 1.96
N ASP A 81 -36.66 5.51 1.05
CA ASP A 81 -36.76 4.05 1.20
C ASP A 81 -35.39 3.39 1.07
N ILE A 82 -34.52 3.92 0.20
CA ILE A 82 -33.13 3.47 0.05
C ILE A 82 -32.29 3.84 1.31
N THR A 83 -32.46 5.03 1.91
CA THR A 83 -31.73 5.43 3.13
C THR A 83 -32.25 4.81 4.42
N ARG A 84 -33.55 4.48 4.52
CA ARG A 84 -34.14 3.80 5.69
C ARG A 84 -33.55 2.42 5.98
N HIS A 85 -32.88 1.82 4.99
CA HIS A 85 -32.18 0.54 5.13
C HIS A 85 -30.72 0.68 5.63
N GLY A 86 -30.26 1.90 5.95
CA GLY A 86 -28.93 2.21 6.49
C GLY A 86 -28.04 2.99 5.52
N GLU A 87 -26.80 3.29 5.94
CA GLU A 87 -25.75 3.78 5.04
C GLU A 87 -25.58 2.78 3.90
N ILE A 88 -25.71 3.20 2.64
CA ILE A 88 -25.59 2.29 1.51
C ILE A 88 -24.10 2.20 1.16
N PRO A 89 -23.42 1.07 1.41
CA PRO A 89 -22.05 0.92 0.98
C PRO A 89 -22.04 0.86 -0.55
N ALA A 90 -21.44 1.87 -1.18
CA ALA A 90 -21.11 1.79 -2.60
C ALA A 90 -19.72 1.19 -2.76
N TYR A 91 -19.55 0.36 -3.77
CA TYR A 91 -18.24 -0.03 -4.29
C TYR A 91 -17.53 1.27 -4.77
N GLY A 92 -16.26 1.55 -4.54
CA GLY A 92 -15.11 0.80 -4.08
C GLY A 92 -13.92 1.43 -4.83
N GLY A 93 -12.91 1.91 -4.10
CA GLY A 93 -11.74 2.55 -4.70
C GLY A 93 -10.75 2.96 -3.62
N PHE A 94 -9.69 3.65 -4.01
CA PHE A 94 -8.72 4.18 -3.07
C PHE A 94 -9.27 5.43 -2.38
N GLY A 95 -9.25 5.41 -1.05
CA GLY A 95 -9.48 6.61 -0.25
C GLY A 95 -8.35 7.63 -0.44
N GLU A 96 -8.50 8.82 0.13
CA GLU A 96 -7.52 9.91 -0.01
C GLU A 96 -6.12 9.52 0.46
N PHE A 97 -6.04 8.91 1.65
CA PHE A 97 -4.76 8.48 2.21
C PHE A 97 -4.08 7.42 1.35
N ALA A 98 -4.85 6.45 0.85
CA ALA A 98 -4.35 5.41 -0.03
C ALA A 98 -3.86 5.99 -1.37
N SER A 99 -4.66 6.88 -1.96
CA SER A 99 -4.32 7.55 -3.22
C SER A 99 -3.04 8.37 -3.08
N ALA A 100 -2.91 9.18 -2.03
CA ALA A 100 -1.72 9.99 -1.75
C ALA A 100 -0.48 9.12 -1.53
N ARG A 101 -0.62 7.99 -0.85
CA ARG A 101 0.48 7.03 -0.66
C ARG A 101 0.91 6.40 -1.97
N ILE A 102 -0.02 5.99 -2.82
CA ILE A 102 0.30 5.44 -4.15
C ILE A 102 1.02 6.47 -5.02
N GLU A 103 0.54 7.71 -5.03
CA GLU A 103 1.22 8.79 -5.76
C GLU A 103 2.64 9.04 -5.25
N TYR A 104 2.86 8.93 -3.94
CA TYR A 104 4.18 9.05 -3.35
C TYR A 104 5.13 7.91 -3.80
N ALA A 105 4.66 6.66 -3.92
CA ALA A 105 5.50 5.56 -4.44
C ALA A 105 5.95 5.86 -5.85
N LEU A 106 5.00 6.26 -6.70
CA LEU A 106 5.28 6.48 -8.11
C LEU A 106 6.31 7.60 -8.25
N HIS A 107 6.25 8.61 -7.39
CA HIS A 107 7.26 9.68 -7.34
C HIS A 107 8.63 9.20 -6.84
N GLU A 108 8.68 8.40 -5.77
CA GLU A 108 9.94 7.81 -5.29
C GLU A 108 10.55 6.89 -6.35
N TYR A 109 9.73 6.08 -7.01
CA TYR A 109 10.14 5.22 -8.10
C TYR A 109 10.71 6.05 -9.25
N ALA A 110 10.00 7.07 -9.73
CA ALA A 110 10.46 7.96 -10.80
C ALA A 110 11.82 8.59 -10.50
N LYS A 111 12.06 9.01 -9.25
CA LYS A 111 13.34 9.56 -8.81
C LYS A 111 14.46 8.52 -8.83
N LEU A 112 14.19 7.31 -8.37
CA LEU A 112 15.19 6.24 -8.27
C LEU A 112 15.54 5.63 -9.64
N THR A 113 14.56 5.51 -10.54
CA THR A 113 14.75 4.91 -11.87
C THR A 113 14.97 5.93 -12.97
N SER A 114 14.85 7.24 -12.67
CA SER A 114 14.88 8.33 -13.65
C SER A 114 13.86 8.16 -14.78
N THR A 115 12.77 7.43 -14.52
CA THR A 115 11.67 7.21 -15.48
C THR A 115 10.73 8.40 -15.44
N ALA A 116 10.36 8.94 -16.61
CA ALA A 116 9.34 9.97 -16.68
C ALA A 116 7.96 9.35 -16.43
N ILE A 117 7.19 10.00 -15.56
CA ILE A 117 5.81 9.65 -15.28
C ILE A 117 4.95 10.84 -15.68
N TRP A 118 3.89 10.55 -16.42
CA TRP A 118 2.90 11.50 -16.90
C TRP A 118 1.57 11.24 -16.20
N ARG A 119 0.85 12.31 -15.92
CA ARG A 119 -0.52 12.27 -15.43
C ARG A 119 -1.44 12.66 -16.56
N GLU A 120 -2.44 11.83 -16.81
CA GLU A 120 -3.55 12.17 -17.69
C GLU A 120 -4.79 12.38 -16.84
N GLU A 121 -5.40 13.55 -17.01
CA GLU A 121 -6.61 13.93 -16.28
C GLU A 121 -7.86 13.61 -17.12
N PHE A 122 -8.75 14.59 -17.33
CA PHE A 122 -10.07 14.36 -17.91
C PHE A 122 -10.08 14.34 -19.44
N LYS A 123 -9.09 14.95 -20.11
CA LYS A 123 -9.01 14.99 -21.57
C LYS A 123 -8.01 13.97 -22.08
N PRO A 124 -8.41 13.16 -23.08
CA PRO A 124 -7.50 12.19 -23.67
C PRO A 124 -6.34 12.91 -24.34
N ASN A 125 -5.12 12.40 -24.15
CA ASN A 125 -3.86 12.88 -24.71
C ASN A 125 -3.37 14.24 -24.17
N GLU A 126 -3.95 14.74 -23.09
CA GLU A 126 -3.43 15.90 -22.36
C GLU A 126 -2.61 15.41 -21.16
N PHE A 127 -1.30 15.33 -21.35
CA PHE A 127 -0.37 14.82 -20.35
C PHE A 127 0.32 15.96 -19.59
N GLN A 128 0.28 15.88 -18.28
CA GLN A 128 1.02 16.76 -17.39
C GLN A 128 2.14 15.98 -16.71
N LYS A 129 3.26 16.64 -16.42
CA LYS A 129 4.35 15.99 -15.67
C LYS A 129 3.82 15.56 -14.30
N PHE A 130 4.02 14.28 -13.96
CA PHE A 130 3.51 13.75 -12.72
C PHE A 130 4.17 14.43 -11.51
N MET A 131 3.33 14.92 -10.60
CA MET A 131 3.73 15.34 -9.26
C MET A 131 2.70 14.81 -8.27
N PRO A 132 3.10 14.37 -7.07
CA PRO A 132 2.16 14.02 -6.01
C PRO A 132 1.30 15.23 -5.69
N VAL A 133 -0.02 15.06 -5.72
CA VAL A 133 -0.96 16.11 -5.34
C VAL A 133 -1.80 15.60 -4.19
N HIS A 134 -1.76 16.31 -3.07
CA HIS A 134 -2.72 16.08 -2.01
C HIS A 134 -4.03 16.79 -2.39
N ARG A 135 -5.05 16.02 -2.75
CA ARG A 135 -6.41 16.53 -2.94
C ARG A 135 -7.22 16.19 -1.69
N MET A 136 -7.84 17.20 -1.09
CA MET A 136 -8.91 16.98 -0.13
C MET A 136 -10.19 16.74 -0.92
N CYS A 137 -10.81 15.58 -0.75
CA CYS A 137 -12.06 15.23 -1.40
C CYS A 137 -13.21 15.56 -0.44
N PRO A 138 -14.28 16.22 -0.91
CA PRO A 138 -15.49 16.41 -0.13
C PRO A 138 -16.05 15.09 0.40
N ARG A 139 -16.78 15.15 1.51
CA ARG A 139 -17.33 13.97 2.22
C ARG A 139 -18.14 13.04 1.30
N ASN A 140 -18.78 13.56 0.25
CA ASN A 140 -19.58 12.76 -0.70
C ASN A 140 -18.92 12.51 -2.06
N MET A 141 -17.63 12.82 -2.24
CA MET A 141 -16.95 12.53 -3.50
C MET A 141 -16.78 11.00 -3.71
N PRO A 142 -17.00 10.49 -4.94
CA PRO A 142 -16.68 9.11 -5.30
C PRO A 142 -15.23 8.76 -4.95
N LEU A 143 -15.00 7.51 -4.52
CA LEU A 143 -13.66 6.95 -4.38
C LEU A 143 -12.98 6.85 -5.75
N ARG A 144 -11.65 6.77 -5.80
CA ARG A 144 -10.91 6.81 -7.07
C ARG A 144 -10.36 5.45 -7.46
N ASN A 145 -10.39 5.16 -8.75
CA ASN A 145 -9.73 4.03 -9.37
C ASN A 145 -8.43 4.48 -10.03
N LEU A 146 -7.39 3.67 -9.87
CA LEU A 146 -6.10 3.89 -10.48
C LEU A 146 -5.98 3.05 -11.75
N HIS A 147 -5.53 3.68 -12.83
CA HIS A 147 -5.08 3.00 -14.03
C HIS A 147 -3.66 3.45 -14.35
N LEU A 148 -2.78 2.45 -14.50
CA LEU A 148 -1.36 2.63 -14.80
C LEU A 148 -1.07 1.96 -16.14
N SER A 149 -0.56 2.73 -17.09
CA SER A 149 -0.19 2.25 -18.41
C SER A 149 1.18 2.79 -18.83
N VAL A 150 1.69 2.27 -19.93
CA VAL A 150 2.83 2.86 -20.64
C VAL A 150 2.31 3.68 -21.81
N MET A 151 3.00 4.78 -22.10
CA MET A 151 2.73 5.62 -23.25
C MET A 151 3.10 4.86 -24.52
N ASN A 152 2.12 4.66 -25.38
CA ASN A 152 2.30 4.06 -26.69
C ASN A 152 2.84 5.08 -27.71
N GLU A 153 3.43 4.62 -28.81
CA GLU A 153 3.99 5.48 -29.86
C GLU A 153 2.95 6.49 -30.39
N SER A 154 1.72 6.05 -30.65
CA SER A 154 0.62 6.93 -31.08
C SER A 154 0.23 7.97 -30.03
N GLU A 155 0.27 7.62 -28.74
CA GLU A 155 -0.04 8.55 -27.66
C GLU A 155 1.07 9.61 -27.54
N ALA A 156 2.33 9.19 -27.65
CA ALA A 156 3.48 10.11 -27.64
C ALA A 156 3.45 11.09 -28.83
N GLU A 157 3.11 10.61 -30.02
CA GLU A 157 2.98 11.45 -31.23
C GLU A 157 1.85 12.49 -31.09
N MET A 158 0.68 12.07 -30.61
CA MET A 158 -0.47 12.97 -30.46
C MET A 158 -0.29 13.97 -29.32
N ALA A 159 0.32 13.54 -28.21
CA ALA A 159 0.60 14.37 -27.05
C ALA A 159 1.67 15.44 -27.31
N LYS A 160 2.60 15.17 -28.23
CA LYS A 160 3.83 15.95 -28.45
C LYS A 160 4.69 16.11 -27.19
N VAL A 161 4.46 15.28 -26.18
CA VAL A 161 5.11 15.30 -24.87
C VAL A 161 5.35 13.86 -24.45
N GLY A 162 6.52 13.58 -23.85
CA GLY A 162 6.91 12.23 -23.44
C GLY A 162 7.55 11.42 -24.56
N LYS A 163 7.85 10.15 -24.25
CA LYS A 163 8.40 9.16 -25.19
C LYS A 163 7.69 7.82 -25.01
N GLU A 164 7.75 7.00 -26.05
CA GLU A 164 7.33 5.60 -25.95
C GLU A 164 8.05 4.92 -24.77
N GLY A 165 7.31 4.20 -23.93
CA GLY A 165 7.87 3.57 -22.73
C GLY A 165 7.74 4.38 -21.44
N ASP A 166 7.40 5.67 -21.52
CA ASP A 166 7.10 6.47 -20.33
C ASP A 166 5.84 5.96 -19.63
N LEU A 167 5.75 6.15 -18.31
CA LEU A 167 4.59 5.70 -17.54
C LEU A 167 3.50 6.75 -17.53
N VAL A 168 2.25 6.31 -17.65
CA VAL A 168 1.05 7.13 -17.61
C VAL A 168 0.19 6.71 -16.43
N VAL A 169 -0.15 7.69 -15.59
CA VAL A 169 -1.04 7.56 -14.43
C VAL A 169 -2.36 8.23 -14.76
N ARG A 170 -3.43 7.45 -14.74
CA ARG A 170 -4.81 7.90 -14.90
C ARG A 170 -5.57 7.62 -13.62
N TRP A 171 -6.26 8.63 -13.11
CA TRP A 171 -7.16 8.49 -11.98
C TRP A 171 -8.57 8.80 -12.41
N PHE A 172 -9.48 7.88 -12.13
CA PHE A 172 -10.89 8.03 -12.46
C PHE A 172 -11.73 8.00 -11.20
N ASP A 173 -12.76 8.84 -11.15
CA ASP A 173 -13.77 8.76 -10.11
C ASP A 173 -14.62 7.52 -10.36
N ASN A 174 -14.78 6.67 -9.34
CA ASN A 174 -15.50 5.42 -9.47
C ASN A 174 -17.00 5.68 -9.69
N SER A 175 -17.64 4.85 -10.51
CA SER A 175 -19.11 4.81 -10.58
C SER A 175 -19.67 4.35 -9.24
N LEU A 176 -20.73 5.01 -8.75
CA LEU A 176 -21.42 4.61 -7.52
C LEU A 176 -22.21 3.32 -7.77
N ASP A 177 -21.58 2.17 -7.57
CA ASP A 177 -22.24 0.87 -7.62
C ASP A 177 -22.70 0.45 -6.22
N PHE A 178 -24.01 0.47 -5.98
CA PHE A 178 -24.59 0.10 -4.69
C PHE A 178 -24.51 -1.41 -4.44
N GLN A 179 -24.00 -1.83 -3.27
CA GLN A 179 -23.91 -3.25 -2.94
C GLN A 179 -25.29 -3.84 -2.62
N SER A 180 -25.82 -4.64 -3.54
CA SER A 180 -26.96 -5.55 -3.28
C SER A 180 -26.52 -7.00 -3.06
N ARG A 181 -25.23 -7.32 -3.29
CA ARG A 181 -24.64 -8.66 -3.19
C ARG A 181 -23.22 -8.61 -2.62
N LEU A 182 -22.76 -9.74 -2.07
CA LEU A 182 -21.40 -9.91 -1.55
C LEU A 182 -20.34 -9.56 -2.62
N PRO A 183 -19.24 -8.89 -2.22
CA PRO A 183 -18.17 -8.52 -3.14
C PRO A 183 -17.56 -9.77 -3.77
N THR A 184 -17.56 -9.85 -5.10
CA THR A 184 -16.86 -10.93 -5.81
C THR A 184 -15.45 -10.49 -6.19
N PRO A 185 -14.49 -11.43 -6.30
CA PRO A 185 -13.12 -11.14 -6.77
C PRO A 185 -13.08 -10.41 -8.12
N ARG A 186 -14.15 -10.55 -8.94
CA ARG A 186 -14.31 -9.90 -10.25
C ARG A 186 -14.71 -8.43 -10.18
N ASN A 187 -15.13 -7.91 -9.03
CA ASN A 187 -15.42 -6.48 -8.91
C ASN A 187 -14.10 -5.69 -8.69
N LEU A 188 -13.05 -6.37 -8.20
CA LEU A 188 -11.69 -5.84 -8.04
C LEU A 188 -10.89 -6.03 -9.32
N VAL A 189 -11.32 -5.38 -10.40
CA VAL A 189 -10.56 -5.41 -11.65
C VAL A 189 -9.45 -4.36 -11.62
N VAL A 190 -8.42 -4.58 -10.79
CA VAL A 190 -7.06 -4.25 -11.23
C VAL A 190 -6.73 -5.33 -12.25
N SER A 191 -7.26 -5.18 -13.47
CA SER A 191 -7.18 -6.25 -14.48
C SER A 191 -5.74 -6.45 -14.91
N ALA A 192 -5.52 -7.63 -15.48
CA ALA A 192 -4.47 -7.90 -16.45
C ALA A 192 -4.34 -6.86 -17.60
N TYR A 193 -5.26 -5.87 -17.73
CA TYR A 193 -5.10 -4.68 -18.59
C TYR A 193 -4.23 -3.57 -17.97
N ALA A 194 -3.78 -3.73 -16.72
CA ALA A 194 -2.75 -2.89 -16.12
C ALA A 194 -1.36 -3.24 -16.69
N GLU A 195 -1.22 -3.14 -18.01
CA GLU A 195 0.04 -3.37 -18.70
C GLU A 195 1.16 -2.51 -18.06
N GLY A 196 0.82 -1.36 -17.47
CA GLY A 196 1.76 -0.51 -16.71
C GLY A 196 2.49 -1.19 -15.54
N PHE A 197 1.88 -2.12 -14.80
CA PHE A 197 2.59 -2.86 -13.73
C PHE A 197 3.56 -3.91 -14.28
N ILE A 198 3.19 -4.55 -15.38
CA ILE A 198 4.06 -5.50 -16.08
C ILE A 198 5.29 -4.75 -16.61
N TYR A 199 5.11 -3.55 -17.15
CA TYR A 199 6.21 -2.70 -17.61
C TYR A 199 7.06 -2.15 -16.46
N LEU A 200 6.46 -1.75 -15.34
CA LEU A 200 7.18 -1.39 -14.09
C LEU A 200 8.11 -2.51 -13.63
N PHE A 201 7.73 -3.78 -13.82
CA PHE A 201 8.54 -4.95 -13.45
C PHE A 201 9.25 -5.62 -14.63
N ARG A 202 9.41 -4.92 -15.77
CA ARG A 202 10.11 -5.44 -16.95
C ARG A 202 11.56 -5.81 -16.63
N THR A 203 12.19 -5.12 -15.69
CA THR A 203 13.54 -5.43 -15.22
C THR A 203 13.54 -5.87 -13.77
N ASP A 204 14.47 -6.75 -13.41
CA ASP A 204 14.62 -7.18 -12.02
C ASP A 204 15.03 -5.99 -11.13
N ALA A 205 15.84 -5.06 -11.66
CA ALA A 205 16.21 -3.83 -10.98
C ALA A 205 15.02 -2.94 -10.63
N SER A 206 14.08 -2.75 -11.57
CA SER A 206 12.86 -1.97 -11.32
C SER A 206 11.92 -2.67 -10.34
N ALA A 207 11.78 -3.99 -10.44
CA ALA A 207 11.01 -4.80 -9.50
C ALA A 207 11.58 -4.74 -8.07
N LEU A 208 12.90 -4.86 -7.92
CA LEU A 208 13.57 -4.73 -6.62
C LEU A 208 13.44 -3.32 -6.05
N THR A 209 13.58 -2.29 -6.88
CA THR A 209 13.45 -0.88 -6.46
C THR A 209 12.06 -0.59 -5.92
N PHE A 210 11.02 -0.98 -6.67
CA PHE A 210 9.64 -0.80 -6.23
C PHE A 210 9.32 -1.65 -4.99
N THR A 211 9.85 -2.87 -4.91
CA THR A 211 9.73 -3.73 -3.72
C THR A 211 10.33 -3.07 -2.48
N ARG A 212 11.49 -2.41 -2.60
CA ARG A 212 12.12 -1.66 -1.51
C ARG A 212 11.23 -0.50 -1.04
N ILE A 213 10.61 0.23 -1.96
CA ILE A 213 9.64 1.30 -1.64
C ILE A 213 8.44 0.74 -0.85
N VAL A 214 7.81 -0.32 -1.35
CA VAL A 214 6.65 -0.93 -0.68
C VAL A 214 7.03 -1.53 0.68
N ALA A 215 8.19 -2.17 0.79
CA ALA A 215 8.71 -2.68 2.06
C ALA A 215 8.97 -1.56 3.07
N GLN A 216 9.54 -0.43 2.63
CA GLN A 216 9.72 0.75 3.48
C GLN A 216 8.38 1.25 4.02
N TRP A 217 7.32 1.24 3.21
CA TRP A 217 5.99 1.60 3.67
C TRP A 217 5.43 0.63 4.69
N GLN A 218 5.49 -0.67 4.41
CA GLN A 218 5.06 -1.71 5.34
C GLN A 218 5.77 -1.59 6.69
N ASN A 219 7.06 -1.24 6.64
CA ASN A 219 7.83 -0.94 7.82
C ASN A 219 7.14 0.22 8.58
N THR A 220 6.82 1.35 7.94
CA THR A 220 6.17 2.50 8.59
C THR A 220 4.74 2.27 9.09
N MET A 221 4.02 1.26 8.59
CA MET A 221 2.60 1.06 8.91
C MET A 221 2.30 0.38 10.25
N ARG A 222 3.27 -0.31 10.88
CA ARG A 222 3.05 -1.08 12.12
C ARG A 222 3.93 -0.62 13.28
N PRO A 223 3.82 0.64 13.74
CA PRO A 223 4.68 1.18 14.80
C PRO A 223 4.54 0.41 16.12
N LEU A 224 3.33 -0.02 16.48
CA LEU A 224 3.09 -0.78 17.71
C LEU A 224 3.77 -2.15 17.69
N CYS A 225 3.72 -2.87 16.56
CA CYS A 225 4.40 -4.17 16.42
C CYS A 225 5.93 -4.02 16.51
N ARG A 226 6.48 -2.88 16.10
CA ARG A 226 7.90 -2.58 16.27
C ARG A 226 8.25 -2.27 17.72
N LEU A 227 7.42 -1.49 18.41
CA LEU A 227 7.64 -1.20 19.82
C LEU A 227 7.61 -2.48 20.67
N THR A 228 6.72 -3.42 20.37
CA THR A 228 6.73 -4.72 21.05
C THR A 228 7.99 -5.53 20.75
N LEU A 229 8.47 -5.54 19.50
CA LEU A 229 9.75 -6.17 19.13
C LEU A 229 10.94 -5.54 19.87
N ILE A 230 11.04 -4.22 19.86
CA ILE A 230 12.09 -3.47 20.56
C ILE A 230 12.03 -3.78 22.06
N GLY A 231 10.83 -3.79 22.66
CA GLY A 231 10.64 -4.13 24.06
C GLY A 231 11.11 -5.55 24.39
N LEU A 232 10.79 -6.53 23.54
CA LEU A 232 11.25 -7.92 23.71
C LEU A 232 12.77 -8.06 23.60
N PHE A 233 13.40 -7.38 22.62
CA PHE A 233 14.86 -7.37 22.50
C PHE A 233 15.55 -6.64 23.65
N LEU A 234 15.00 -5.52 24.13
CA LEU A 234 15.51 -4.81 25.30
C LEU A 234 15.37 -5.65 26.58
N ALA A 235 14.25 -6.34 26.77
CA ALA A 235 14.04 -7.24 27.89
C ALA A 235 15.04 -8.42 27.85
N SER A 236 15.25 -9.01 26.67
CA SER A 236 16.27 -10.04 26.46
C SER A 236 17.68 -9.53 26.77
N GLY A 237 18.06 -8.37 26.24
CA GLY A 237 19.36 -7.75 26.47
C GLY A 237 19.57 -7.37 27.94
N GLY A 238 18.55 -6.83 28.61
CA GLY A 238 18.57 -6.51 30.03
C GLY A 238 18.77 -7.76 30.91
N CYS A 239 18.06 -8.84 30.61
CA CYS A 239 18.24 -10.13 31.30
C CYS A 239 19.67 -10.69 31.11
N PHE A 240 20.23 -10.53 29.90
CA PHE A 240 21.60 -10.94 29.61
C PHE A 240 22.65 -10.10 30.35
N LEU A 241 22.52 -8.77 30.32
CA LEU A 241 23.41 -7.86 31.05
C LEU A 241 23.36 -8.11 32.57
N TRP A 242 22.16 -8.33 33.10
CA TRP A 242 21.96 -8.67 34.51
C TRP A 242 22.63 -10.01 34.86
N PHE A 243 22.51 -11.01 33.99
CA PHE A 243 23.22 -12.27 34.15
C PHE A 243 24.74 -12.06 34.17
N VAL A 244 25.31 -11.29 33.23
CA VAL A 244 26.74 -10.98 33.17
C VAL A 244 27.21 -10.26 34.43
N PHE A 245 26.43 -9.28 34.91
CA PHE A 245 26.71 -8.59 36.18
C PHE A 245 26.75 -9.56 37.38
N LEU A 246 25.77 -10.45 37.47
CA LEU A 246 25.75 -11.49 38.51
C LEU A 246 26.96 -12.43 38.42
N GLN A 247 27.40 -12.79 37.21
CA GLN A 247 28.60 -13.61 37.03
C GLN A 247 29.87 -12.84 37.44
N LEU A 248 29.99 -11.57 37.08
CA LEU A 248 31.11 -10.70 37.46
C LEU A 248 31.21 -10.52 38.98
N LYS A 249 30.07 -10.33 39.66
CA LYS A 249 30.01 -10.22 41.13
C LYS A 249 30.49 -11.48 41.84
N ILE A 250 30.25 -12.65 41.26
CA ILE A 250 30.73 -13.93 41.81
C ILE A 250 32.23 -14.10 41.57
N LEU A 251 32.73 -13.71 40.40
CA LEU A 251 34.14 -13.88 40.01
C LEU A 251 35.08 -12.85 40.64
N LEU A 252 34.61 -11.62 40.88
CA LEU A 252 35.40 -10.52 41.46
C LEU A 252 34.62 -9.81 42.59
N PRO A 253 34.45 -10.45 43.76
CA PRO A 253 33.67 -9.88 44.86
C PRO A 253 34.30 -8.66 45.52
N ASN A 254 35.59 -8.40 45.28
CA ASN A 254 36.34 -7.30 45.91
C ASN A 254 36.56 -6.07 45.00
N LEU A 255 36.03 -6.09 43.77
CA LEU A 255 36.20 -5.01 42.77
C LEU A 255 34.88 -4.30 42.41
N LEU A 256 33.75 -4.76 42.99
CA LEU A 256 32.39 -4.30 42.73
C LEU A 256 31.58 -4.31 44.04
#